data_AF-A0A954F7I6-F1
#
_entry.id   AF-A0A954F7I6-F1
#
_cell.length_a   1.000
_cell.length_b   1.000
_cell.length_c   1.000
_cell.angle_alpha   90.00
_cell.angle_beta   90.00
_cell.angle_gamma   90.00
#
_symmetry.space_group_name_H-M   'P 1'
#
loop_
_entity.id
_entity.type
_entity.pdbx_description
1 polymer ?
#
loop_
_entity_poly.entity_id
_entity_poly.type
_entity_poly.pdbx_seq_one_letter_code
_entity_poly.pdbx_strand_id
1 'polypeptide(L)'
;MDRTSEQGNDRTAHGVITPWEQPDWESHASEQRDAALAGAGHARTGPVEVHKSWARSRIEVVPTDRGPVWVKYSYGLPPGEECVLERLVARHAGRVPDVIATWDGALAMAPLPGRELTEDDGVEHWISVSRALGEVIAG
;
A
#
# COMPACT_ATOMS: atom_id res chain seq x y z
N MET A 1 15.02 -25.80 12.61
CA MET A 1 15.66 -24.46 12.65
C MET A 1 14.60 -23.50 12.20
N ASP A 2 13.95 -22.89 13.18
CA ASP A 2 12.83 -21.97 12.99
C ASP A 2 13.44 -20.56 13.02
N ARG A 3 13.29 -19.80 11.93
CA ARG A 3 13.72 -18.39 11.85
C ARG A 3 12.51 -17.56 11.49
N THR A 4 11.74 -17.22 12.51
CA THR A 4 10.85 -16.07 12.48
C THR A 4 11.71 -14.82 12.38
N SER A 5 11.77 -14.23 11.19
CA SER A 5 12.41 -12.92 10.98
C SER A 5 11.53 -11.83 11.59
N GLU A 6 11.65 -11.61 12.90
CA GLU A 6 11.18 -10.39 13.54
C GLU A 6 12.03 -9.22 13.02
N GLN A 7 11.59 -8.58 11.93
CA GLN A 7 11.98 -7.19 11.68
C GLN A 7 11.19 -6.31 12.65
N GLY A 8 11.71 -6.22 13.87
CA GLY A 8 11.24 -5.31 14.90
C GLY A 8 11.42 -3.87 14.43
N ASN A 9 10.31 -3.22 14.08
CA ASN A 9 10.23 -1.77 14.04
C ASN A 9 10.32 -1.30 15.51
N ASP A 10 11.38 -0.57 15.86
CA ASP A 10 11.58 0.01 17.19
C ASP A 10 10.39 0.94 17.54
N ARG A 11 9.44 0.40 18.30
CA ARG A 11 8.18 1.05 18.71
C ARG A 11 8.37 2.11 19.80
N THR A 12 9.61 2.42 20.19
CA THR A 12 9.88 3.07 21.48
C THR A 12 10.44 4.49 21.44
N ALA A 13 10.56 5.12 20.26
CA ALA A 13 10.92 6.54 20.19
C ALA A 13 9.66 7.44 20.24
N HIS A 14 9.27 7.81 21.47
CA HIS A 14 8.19 8.76 21.84
C HIS A 14 6.77 8.17 21.75
N GLY A 15 6.01 8.22 22.86
CA GLY A 15 4.65 7.68 23.03
C GLY A 15 3.56 8.25 22.10
N VAL A 16 3.78 8.17 20.79
CA VAL A 16 2.83 8.50 19.74
C VAL A 16 2.04 7.23 19.46
N ILE A 17 0.78 7.22 19.90
CA ILE A 17 -0.19 6.20 19.50
C ILE A 17 -0.52 6.46 18.02
N THR A 18 -0.25 5.49 17.17
CA THR A 18 -0.61 5.58 15.75
C THR A 18 -2.13 5.49 15.58
N PRO A 19 -2.71 6.06 14.50
CA PRO A 19 -4.17 6.03 14.33
C PRO A 19 -4.76 4.63 14.42
N TRP A 20 -4.15 3.64 13.78
CA TRP A 20 -4.60 2.23 13.80
C TRP A 20 -4.41 1.49 15.13
N GLU A 21 -3.85 2.14 16.15
CA GLU A 21 -3.83 1.63 17.53
C GLU A 21 -4.97 2.23 18.38
N GLN A 22 -5.73 3.19 17.85
CA GLN A 22 -6.86 3.79 18.57
C GLN A 22 -8.09 2.86 18.53
N PRO A 23 -8.85 2.72 19.64
CA PRO A 23 -9.94 1.75 19.74
C PRO A 23 -11.01 1.83 18.64
N ASP A 24 -11.37 3.04 18.21
CA ASP A 24 -12.46 3.27 17.25
C ASP A 24 -11.96 3.47 15.80
N TRP A 25 -10.65 3.39 15.59
CA TRP A 25 -10.06 3.68 14.29
C TRP A 25 -10.54 2.73 13.20
N GLU A 26 -10.58 1.43 13.47
CA GLU A 26 -10.96 0.42 12.47
C GLU A 26 -12.40 0.63 11.99
N SER A 27 -13.33 0.90 12.91
CA SER A 27 -14.73 1.18 12.55
C SER A 27 -14.84 2.40 11.64
N HIS A 28 -14.16 3.49 12.00
CA HIS A 28 -14.18 4.72 11.21
C HIS A 28 -13.46 4.57 9.86
N ALA A 29 -12.30 3.93 9.84
CA ALA A 29 -11.53 3.65 8.63
C ALA A 29 -12.33 2.73 7.69
N SER A 30 -13.01 1.72 8.23
CA SER A 30 -13.86 0.81 7.46
C SER A 30 -15.01 1.52 6.78
N GLU A 31 -15.70 2.44 7.46
CA GLU A 31 -16.80 3.22 6.87
C GLU A 31 -16.30 4.10 5.73
N GLN A 32 -15.21 4.84 5.94
CA GLN A 32 -14.64 5.71 4.90
C GLN A 32 -14.14 4.90 3.70
N ARG A 33 -13.43 3.81 3.95
CA ARG A 33 -12.92 2.90 2.92
C ARG A 33 -14.07 2.32 2.10
N ASP A 34 -15.07 1.74 2.74
CA ASP A 34 -16.17 1.07 2.04
C ASP A 34 -17.00 2.10 1.25
N ALA A 35 -17.19 3.33 1.77
CA ALA A 35 -17.86 4.41 1.05
C ALA A 35 -17.06 4.89 -0.17
N ALA A 36 -15.74 5.10 -0.02
CA ALA A 36 -14.86 5.55 -1.10
C ALA A 36 -14.78 4.51 -2.22
N LEU A 37 -14.62 3.22 -1.86
CA LEU A 37 -14.58 2.13 -2.84
C LEU A 37 -15.93 1.95 -3.54
N ALA A 38 -17.04 2.00 -2.81
CA ALA A 38 -18.37 1.91 -3.42
C ALA A 38 -18.64 3.10 -4.38
N GLY A 39 -18.21 4.31 -4.02
CA GLY A 39 -18.26 5.49 -4.89
C GLY A 39 -17.44 5.33 -6.17
N ALA A 40 -16.36 4.55 -6.13
CA ALA A 40 -15.56 4.18 -7.29
C ALA A 40 -16.07 2.93 -8.04
N GLY A 41 -17.18 2.33 -7.61
CA GLY A 41 -17.76 1.13 -8.23
C GLY A 41 -17.05 -0.18 -7.86
N HIS A 42 -16.45 -0.24 -6.67
CA HIS A 42 -15.80 -1.41 -6.09
C HIS A 42 -16.47 -1.78 -4.76
N ALA A 43 -17.43 -2.71 -4.78
CA ALA A 43 -18.12 -3.13 -3.56
C ALA A 43 -17.30 -4.21 -2.82
N ARG A 44 -17.05 -4.03 -1.51
CA ARG A 44 -16.35 -5.02 -0.70
C ARG A 44 -17.16 -6.32 -0.59
N THR A 45 -16.52 -7.46 -0.83
CA THR A 45 -17.17 -8.78 -0.87
C THR A 45 -16.79 -9.70 0.29
N GLY A 46 -15.83 -9.30 1.13
CA GLY A 46 -15.29 -10.17 2.18
C GLY A 46 -14.53 -9.43 3.28
N PRO A 47 -13.87 -10.19 4.17
CA PRO A 47 -13.04 -9.62 5.22
C PRO A 47 -11.82 -8.92 4.62
N VAL A 48 -11.38 -7.85 5.27
CA VAL A 48 -10.16 -7.12 4.91
C VAL A 48 -8.95 -7.81 5.55
N GLU A 49 -7.89 -7.95 4.77
CA GLU A 49 -6.61 -8.48 5.24
C GLU A 49 -5.65 -7.33 5.53
N VAL A 50 -5.04 -7.31 6.72
CA VAL A 50 -3.94 -6.39 7.03
C VAL A 50 -2.66 -7.00 6.49
N HIS A 51 -2.11 -6.42 5.43
CA HIS A 51 -0.90 -6.91 4.79
C HIS A 51 0.37 -6.49 5.55
N LYS A 52 0.49 -5.18 5.86
CA LYS A 52 1.62 -4.63 6.63
C LYS A 52 1.13 -3.48 7.52
N SER A 53 1.69 -3.33 8.71
CA SER A 53 1.37 -2.23 9.63
C SER A 53 2.65 -1.74 10.31
N TRP A 54 3.01 -0.49 10.08
CA TRP A 54 4.21 0.16 10.60
C TRP A 54 3.84 1.37 11.46
N ALA A 55 4.84 2.17 11.87
CA ALA A 55 4.61 3.38 12.68
C ALA A 55 3.96 4.54 11.90
N ARG A 56 4.07 4.58 10.56
CA ARG A 56 3.58 5.71 9.74
C ARG A 56 2.65 5.30 8.61
N SER A 57 2.44 4.01 8.41
CA SER A 57 1.51 3.52 7.41
C SER A 57 0.95 2.15 7.78
N ARG A 58 -0.24 1.89 7.25
CA ARG A 58 -0.90 0.59 7.28
C ARG A 58 -1.37 0.26 5.88
N ILE A 59 -1.14 -0.99 5.46
CA ILE A 59 -1.54 -1.50 4.15
C ILE A 59 -2.53 -2.63 4.36
N GLU A 60 -3.67 -2.51 3.69
CA GLU A 60 -4.77 -3.47 3.68
C GLU A 60 -5.02 -3.99 2.27
N VAL A 61 -5.48 -5.23 2.17
CA VAL A 61 -6.02 -5.82 0.94
C VAL A 61 -7.52 -6.03 1.15
N VAL A 62 -8.31 -5.42 0.27
CA VAL A 62 -9.77 -5.42 0.32
C VAL A 62 -10.30 -6.26 -0.83
N PRO A 63 -10.95 -7.40 -0.58
CA PRO A 63 -11.62 -8.14 -1.65
C PRO A 63 -12.84 -7.33 -2.13
N THR A 64 -12.93 -7.08 -3.43
CA THR A 64 -14.07 -6.41 -4.06
C THR A 64 -14.68 -7.25 -5.17
N ASP A 65 -15.87 -6.88 -5.62
CA ASP A 65 -16.58 -7.50 -6.75
C ASP A 65 -15.85 -7.36 -8.11
N ARG A 66 -14.86 -6.46 -8.20
CA ARG A 66 -14.01 -6.27 -9.38
C ARG A 66 -12.56 -6.71 -9.17
N GLY A 67 -12.31 -7.51 -8.14
CA GLY A 67 -10.97 -7.98 -7.77
C GLY A 67 -10.45 -7.31 -6.49
N PRO A 68 -9.28 -7.73 -5.98
CA PRO A 68 -8.71 -7.14 -4.77
C PRO A 68 -8.24 -5.70 -5.03
N VAL A 69 -8.37 -4.85 -4.01
CA VAL A 69 -7.87 -3.47 -3.99
C VAL A 69 -6.90 -3.30 -2.84
N TRP A 70 -5.79 -2.62 -3.09
CA TRP A 70 -4.79 -2.29 -2.08
C TRP A 70 -5.08 -0.94 -1.47
N VAL A 71 -5.25 -0.86 -0.16
CA VAL A 71 -5.49 0.38 0.56
C VAL A 71 -4.27 0.72 1.39
N LYS A 72 -3.77 1.95 1.25
CA LYS A 72 -2.68 2.48 2.08
C LYS A 72 -3.20 3.65 2.90
N TYR A 73 -3.11 3.51 4.21
CA TYR A 73 -3.27 4.61 5.15
C TYR A 73 -1.90 5.18 5.50
N SER A 74 -1.82 6.50 5.62
CA SER A 74 -0.60 7.23 5.97
C SER A 74 -0.89 8.20 7.12
N TYR A 75 0.02 8.27 8.09
CA TYR A 75 -0.09 9.17 9.24
C TYR A 75 1.17 10.00 9.43
N GLY A 76 0.99 11.29 9.73
CA GLY A 76 2.08 12.23 9.98
C GLY A 76 3.00 12.42 8.78
N LEU A 77 2.51 12.15 7.56
CA LEU A 77 3.19 12.35 6.29
C LEU A 77 2.50 13.50 5.54
N PRO A 78 3.23 14.32 4.75
CA PRO A 78 2.61 15.29 3.87
C PRO A 78 1.63 14.59 2.90
N PRO A 79 0.46 15.19 2.60
CA PRO A 79 -0.43 14.67 1.57
C PRO A 79 0.21 14.79 0.18
N GLY A 80 -0.29 14.03 -0.80
CA GLY A 80 0.11 14.18 -2.21
C GLY A 80 0.71 12.93 -2.88
N GLU A 81 0.74 11.79 -2.22
CA GLU A 81 1.15 10.53 -2.88
C GLU A 81 0.21 10.19 -4.04
N GLU A 82 -1.08 10.37 -3.83
CA GLU A 82 -2.11 10.27 -4.86
C GLU A 82 -1.85 11.22 -6.03
N CYS A 83 -1.53 12.48 -5.75
CA CYS A 83 -1.20 13.49 -6.76
C CYS A 83 0.07 13.15 -7.57
N VAL A 84 1.01 12.40 -6.98
CA VAL A 84 2.22 11.92 -7.65
C VAL A 84 1.89 10.72 -8.52
N LEU A 85 1.16 9.74 -7.99
CA LEU A 85 0.76 8.53 -8.72
C LEU A 85 -0.11 8.87 -9.94
N GLU A 86 -1.09 9.76 -9.80
CA GLU A 86 -1.94 10.24 -10.90
C GLU A 86 -1.12 10.93 -12.02
N ARG A 87 0.01 11.54 -11.69
CA ARG A 87 0.91 12.12 -12.71
C ARG A 87 1.83 11.07 -13.32
N LEU A 88 2.29 10.11 -12.52
CA LEU A 88 3.18 9.04 -12.98
C LEU A 88 2.45 8.07 -13.91
N VAL A 89 1.18 7.78 -13.68
CA VAL A 89 0.41 6.85 -14.54
C VAL A 89 0.37 7.33 -15.99
N ALA A 90 0.32 8.65 -16.23
CA ALA A 90 0.32 9.21 -17.57
C ALA A 90 1.62 8.92 -18.36
N ARG A 91 2.73 8.66 -17.67
CA ARG A 91 4.05 8.39 -18.28
C ARG A 91 4.50 6.93 -18.16
N HIS A 92 4.05 6.26 -17.11
CA HIS A 92 4.51 4.93 -16.73
C HIS A 92 3.33 3.98 -16.46
N ALA A 93 2.30 4.04 -17.32
CA ALA A 93 1.15 3.14 -17.26
C ALA A 93 1.60 1.67 -17.17
N GLY A 94 0.99 0.91 -16.26
CA GLY A 94 1.36 -0.48 -15.98
C GLY A 94 2.66 -0.69 -15.22
N ARG A 95 3.35 0.39 -14.80
CA ARG A 95 4.54 0.35 -13.94
C ARG A 95 4.34 1.03 -12.58
N VAL A 96 3.26 1.79 -12.45
CA VAL A 96 2.75 2.30 -11.18
C VAL A 96 1.31 1.83 -10.99
N PRO A 97 0.83 1.67 -9.75
CA PRO A 97 -0.57 1.34 -9.50
C PRO A 97 -1.50 2.45 -9.98
N ASP A 98 -2.64 2.05 -10.54
CA ASP A 98 -3.75 2.99 -10.80
C ASP A 98 -4.42 3.36 -9.47
N VAL A 99 -4.66 4.65 -9.25
CA VAL A 99 -5.44 5.14 -8.10
C VAL A 99 -6.92 4.94 -8.40
N ILE A 100 -7.61 4.20 -7.53
CA ILE A 100 -9.05 3.91 -7.63
C ILE A 100 -9.87 4.97 -6.88
N ALA A 101 -9.44 5.31 -5.67
CA ALA A 101 -10.11 6.27 -4.80
C ALA A 101 -9.12 6.87 -3.80
N THR A 102 -9.46 8.05 -3.28
CA THR A 102 -8.70 8.76 -2.24
C THR A 102 -9.66 9.33 -1.20
N TRP A 103 -9.20 9.40 0.04
CA TRP A 103 -9.91 10.05 1.14
C TRP A 103 -8.90 10.54 2.18
N ASP A 104 -9.37 11.14 3.27
CA ASP A 104 -8.49 11.76 4.25
C ASP A 104 -7.52 10.71 4.86
N GLY A 105 -6.23 10.93 4.63
CA GLY A 105 -5.15 10.07 5.11
C GLY A 105 -4.97 8.73 4.37
N ALA A 106 -5.65 8.48 3.25
CA ALA A 106 -5.54 7.20 2.56
C ALA A 106 -5.81 7.23 1.04
N LEU A 107 -5.29 6.20 0.37
CA LEU A 107 -5.58 5.93 -1.03
C LEU A 107 -5.82 4.44 -1.28
N ALA A 108 -6.68 4.15 -2.25
CA ALA A 108 -6.96 2.83 -2.79
C ALA A 108 -6.35 2.69 -4.19
N MET A 109 -5.71 1.55 -4.45
CA MET A 109 -4.97 1.29 -5.68
C MET A 109 -5.32 -0.07 -6.27
N ALA A 110 -5.32 -0.15 -7.59
CA ALA A 110 -5.37 -1.42 -8.30
C ALA A 110 -4.09 -2.24 -8.02
N PRO A 111 -4.18 -3.59 -8.00
CA PRO A 111 -3.01 -4.43 -7.83
C PRO A 111 -2.06 -4.24 -9.02
N LEU A 112 -0.79 -3.97 -8.74
CA LEU A 112 0.27 -3.95 -9.74
C LEU A 112 0.80 -5.39 -9.92
N PRO A 113 0.78 -5.95 -11.14
CA PRO A 113 1.31 -7.29 -11.38
C PRO A 113 2.80 -7.38 -11.02
N GLY A 114 3.19 -8.45 -10.34
CA GLY A 114 4.57 -8.70 -9.98
C GLY A 114 4.70 -9.33 -8.60
N ARG A 115 5.94 -9.40 -8.12
CA ARG A 115 6.26 -9.81 -6.75
C ARG A 115 7.40 -8.96 -6.20
N GLU A 116 7.46 -8.87 -4.89
CA GLU A 116 8.62 -8.34 -4.17
C GLU A 116 9.85 -9.20 -4.49
N LEU A 117 10.99 -8.54 -4.73
CA LEU A 117 12.28 -9.22 -4.77
C LEU A 117 12.76 -9.45 -3.34
N THR A 118 13.29 -10.63 -3.05
CA THR A 118 13.82 -11.00 -1.75
C THR A 118 15.31 -11.32 -1.85
N GLU A 119 15.97 -11.50 -0.71
CA GLU A 119 17.38 -11.89 -0.65
C GLU A 119 17.63 -13.25 -1.33
N ASP A 120 16.62 -14.12 -1.38
CA ASP A 120 16.69 -15.45 -2.00
C ASP A 120 16.79 -15.42 -3.52
N ASP A 121 16.48 -14.29 -4.16
CA ASP A 121 16.54 -14.14 -5.62
C ASP A 121 17.97 -14.13 -6.18
N GLY A 122 18.96 -13.90 -5.31
CA GLY A 122 20.37 -13.94 -5.67
C GLY A 122 20.87 -12.69 -6.40
N VAL A 123 22.17 -12.44 -6.26
CA VAL A 123 22.84 -11.19 -6.70
C VAL A 123 22.67 -10.94 -8.20
N GLU A 124 22.78 -11.98 -9.03
CA GLU A 124 22.67 -11.84 -10.48
C GLU A 124 21.28 -11.37 -10.93
N HIS A 125 20.23 -11.89 -10.30
CA HIS A 125 18.86 -11.47 -10.58
C HIS A 125 18.63 -10.02 -10.13
N TRP A 126 19.11 -9.67 -8.93
CA TRP A 126 19.08 -8.29 -8.43
C TRP A 126 19.77 -7.30 -9.36
N ILE A 127 20.96 -7.64 -9.88
CA ILE A 127 21.68 -6.80 -10.85
C ILE A 127 20.87 -6.65 -12.15
N SER A 128 20.29 -7.74 -12.64
CA SER A 128 19.46 -7.74 -13.86
C SER A 128 18.25 -6.81 -13.73
N VAL A 129 17.47 -6.96 -12.65
CA VAL A 129 16.29 -6.11 -12.41
C VAL A 129 16.70 -4.65 -12.16
N SER A 130 17.80 -4.40 -11.47
CA SER A 130 18.29 -3.03 -11.24
C SER A 130 18.68 -2.33 -12.55
N ARG A 131 19.26 -3.04 -13.52
CA ARG A 131 19.52 -2.50 -14.85
C ARG A 131 18.23 -2.18 -15.59
N ALA A 132 17.28 -3.10 -15.60
CA ALA A 132 15.98 -2.88 -16.23
C ALA A 132 15.23 -1.68 -15.60
N LEU A 133 15.31 -1.51 -14.28
CA LEU A 133 14.75 -0.34 -13.59
C LEU A 133 15.43 0.97 -14.03
N GLY A 134 16.76 0.96 -14.22
CA GLY A 134 17.50 2.12 -14.71
C GLY A 134 17.03 2.60 -16.08
N GLU A 135 16.69 1.66 -16.98
CA GLU A 135 16.11 1.98 -18.30
C GLU A 135 14.72 2.61 -18.19
N VAL A 136 13.90 2.16 -17.22
CA VAL A 136 12.57 2.73 -16.95
C VAL A 136 12.64 4.15 -16.41
N ILE A 137 13.65 4.47 -15.60
CA ILE A 137 13.82 5.81 -15.01
C ILE A 137 14.42 6.80 -16.02
N ALA A 138 15.27 6.33 -16.92
CA ALA A 138 15.96 7.18 -17.89
C ALA A 138 15.11 7.58 -19.11
N GLY A 139 14.01 6.86 -19.38
CA GLY A 139 13.08 7.13 -20.48
C GLY A 139 11.83 7.90 -20.04
#